data_AF-A0A919S0N1-F1
#
_entry.id   AF-A0A919S0N1-F1
#
_cell.length_a   1.000
_cell.length_b   1.000
_cell.length_c   1.000
_cell.angle_alpha   90.00
_cell.angle_beta   90.00
_cell.angle_gamma   90.00
#
_symmetry.space_group_name_H-M   'P 1'
#
loop_
_entity.id
_entity.type
_entity.pdbx_description
1 polymer ?
#
loop_
_entity_poly.entity_id
_entity_poly.type
_entity_poly.pdbx_seq_one_letter_code
_entity_poly.pdbx_strand_id
1 'polypeptide(L)' 'MGPSLLLTINAVGVSEFEQIEVTGKYRKETFVLHKEDINDDLLLVLESNGTVNLYKKNNDSKFLVKEVTEISIRN' A
#
# COMPACT_ATOMS: atom_id res chain seq x y z
N MET A 1 12.71 -7.36 -0.27
CA MET A 1 12.17 -6.00 -0.41
C MET A 1 11.34 -5.96 -1.68
N GLY A 2 10.12 -5.43 -1.65
CA GLY A 2 9.25 -5.30 -2.82
C GLY A 2 9.12 -3.85 -3.31
N PRO A 3 8.26 -3.59 -4.30
CA PRO A 3 8.13 -2.28 -4.94
C PRO A 3 7.51 -1.23 -4.01
N SER A 4 7.66 0.05 -4.37
CA SER A 4 6.85 1.10 -3.75
C SER A 4 5.39 0.98 -4.18
N LEU A 5 4.49 1.44 -3.32
CA LEU A 5 3.06 1.56 -3.64
C LEU A 5 2.87 2.45 -4.87
N LEU A 6 3.59 3.59 -4.93
CA LEU A 6 3.58 4.52 -6.06
C LEU A 6 3.96 3.83 -7.39
N LEU A 7 5.06 3.07 -7.40
CA LEU A 7 5.46 2.32 -8.59
C LEU A 7 4.40 1.30 -9.01
N THR A 8 3.75 0.65 -8.05
CA THR A 8 2.70 -0.36 -8.32
C THR A 8 1.48 0.26 -8.99
N ILE A 9 1.07 1.46 -8.55
CA ILE A 9 -0.06 2.20 -9.14
C ILE A 9 0.31 2.68 -10.55
N ASN A 10 1.51 3.22 -10.73
CA ASN A 10 1.99 3.65 -12.04
C ASN A 10 2.10 2.48 -13.03
N ALA A 11 2.48 1.29 -12.56
CA ALA A 11 2.61 0.09 -13.38
C ALA A 11 1.27 -0.40 -13.97
N VAL A 12 0.15 -0.07 -13.34
CA VAL A 12 -1.20 -0.36 -13.88
C VAL A 12 -1.76 0.78 -14.74
N GLY A 13 -0.94 1.80 -15.04
CA GLY A 13 -1.29 2.90 -15.94
C GLY A 13 -2.16 3.98 -15.28
N VAL A 14 -2.22 4.04 -13.95
CA VAL A 14 -3.01 5.04 -13.23
C VAL A 14 -2.09 6.18 -12.81
N SER A 15 -2.34 7.37 -13.35
CA SER A 15 -1.58 8.59 -13.03
C SER A 15 -2.40 9.66 -12.29
N GLU A 16 -3.73 9.58 -12.38
CA GLU A 16 -4.66 10.52 -11.75
C GLU A 16 -5.60 9.78 -10.81
N PHE A 17 -5.64 10.23 -9.55
CA PHE A 17 -6.50 9.75 -8.49
C PHE A 17 -6.49 10.77 -7.35
N GLU A 18 -7.55 10.81 -6.55
CA GLU A 18 -7.58 11.63 -5.32
C GLU A 18 -7.06 10.83 -4.12
N GLN A 19 -7.46 9.55 -4.04
CA GLN A 19 -7.16 8.70 -2.90
C GLN A 19 -6.93 7.26 -3.32
N ILE A 20 -6.23 6.52 -2.45
CA ILE A 20 -6.04 5.08 -2.55
C ILE A 20 -6.43 4.43 -1.24
N GLU A 21 -7.20 3.37 -1.36
CA GLU A 21 -7.63 2.51 -0.28
C GLU A 21 -6.82 1.21 -0.34
N VAL A 22 -6.04 0.92 0.69
CA VAL A 22 -5.32 -0.34 0.82
C VAL A 22 -6.00 -1.19 1.90
N THR A 23 -6.59 -2.31 1.50
CA THR A 23 -7.36 -3.19 2.40
C THR A 23 -6.55 -4.44 2.74
N GLY A 24 -6.45 -4.72 4.04
CA GLY A 24 -5.85 -5.94 4.58
C GLY A 24 -6.86 -7.03 4.85
N LYS A 25 -6.39 -8.29 4.90
CA LYS A 25 -7.21 -9.47 5.19
C LYS A 25 -7.83 -9.44 6.60
N TYR A 26 -7.12 -8.88 7.57
CA TYR A 26 -7.59 -8.82 8.96
C TYR A 26 -8.62 -7.70 9.14
N ARG A 27 -9.84 -8.09 9.53
CA ARG A 27 -10.98 -7.19 9.84
C ARG A 27 -11.41 -6.25 8.72
N LYS A 28 -10.91 -6.43 7.48
CA LYS A 28 -11.07 -5.47 6.38
C LYS A 28 -10.65 -4.06 6.78
N GLU A 29 -9.58 -3.94 7.56
CA GLU A 29 -9.00 -2.64 7.85
C GLU A 29 -8.52 -2.03 6.52
N THR A 30 -9.12 -0.90 6.16
CA THR A 30 -8.76 -0.11 4.99
C THR A 30 -7.97 1.09 5.45
N PHE A 31 -6.76 1.21 4.94
CA PHE A 31 -5.92 2.39 5.12
C PHE A 31 -6.11 3.30 3.92
N VAL A 32 -6.59 4.51 4.18
CA VAL A 32 -6.83 5.54 3.16
C VAL A 32 -5.63 6.45 3.08
N LEU A 33 -5.13 6.67 1.87
CA LEU A 33 -4.03 7.55 1.54
C LEU A 33 -4.51 8.59 0.54
N HIS A 34 -4.28 9.87 0.82
CA HIS A 34 -4.48 10.92 -0.17
C HIS A 34 -3.30 10.97 -1.14
N LYS A 35 -3.49 11.54 -2.34
CA LYS A 35 -2.44 11.65 -3.37
C LYS A 35 -1.15 12.26 -2.82
N GLU A 36 -1.25 13.28 -1.98
CA GLU A 36 -0.13 13.96 -1.33
C GLU A 36 0.66 13.09 -0.34
N ASP A 37 0.06 12.04 0.21
CA ASP A 37 0.72 11.14 1.16
C ASP A 37 1.51 10.02 0.47
N ILE A 38 1.27 9.80 -0.83
CA ILE A 38 1.84 8.69 -1.59
C ILE A 38 3.19 9.09 -2.17
N ASN A 39 4.22 8.36 -1.76
CA ASN A 39 5.61 8.54 -2.17
C ASN A 39 6.35 7.19 -2.15
N ASP A 40 7.64 7.20 -2.50
CA ASP A 40 8.47 6.01 -2.57
C ASP A 40 8.84 5.37 -1.21
N ASP A 41 8.46 5.99 -0.10
CA ASP A 41 8.66 5.41 1.23
C ASP A 41 7.56 4.41 1.60
N LEU A 42 6.45 4.36 0.85
CA LEU A 42 5.41 3.34 1.05
C LEU A 42 5.79 2.07 0.28
N LEU A 43 6.11 1.00 0.99
CA LEU A 43 6.65 -0.23 0.41
C LEU A 43 5.68 -1.41 0.57
N LEU A 44 5.48 -2.15 -0.51
CA LEU A 44 4.81 -3.45 -0.49
C LEU A 44 5.88 -4.53 -0.29
N VAL A 45 5.80 -5.27 0.81
CA VAL A 45 6.83 -6.25 1.19
C VAL A 45 6.19 -7.63 1.27
N LEU A 46 6.78 -8.59 0.53
CA LEU A 46 6.43 -10.00 0.59
C LEU A 46 7.05 -10.65 1.83
N GLU A 47 6.22 -11.30 2.63
CA GLU A 47 6.61 -12.06 3.81
C GLU A 47 6.86 -13.53 3.49
N SER A 48 7.52 -14.24 4.41
CA SER A 48 7.84 -15.67 4.29
C SER A 48 6.60 -16.59 4.26
N ASN A 49 5.45 -16.12 4.76
CA ASN A 49 4.18 -16.83 4.68
C ASN A 49 3.43 -16.59 3.36
N GLY A 50 4.03 -15.87 2.41
CA GLY A 50 3.46 -15.61 1.08
C GLY A 50 2.46 -14.45 1.04
N THR A 51 2.30 -13.68 2.12
CA THR A 51 1.44 -12.48 2.13
C THR A 51 2.24 -11.22 1.85
N VAL A 52 1.55 -10.17 1.39
CA VAL A 52 2.14 -8.85 1.18
C VAL A 52 1.63 -7.91 2.27
N ASN A 53 2.52 -7.12 2.86
CA ASN A 53 2.15 -6.06 3.79
C ASN A 53 2.55 -4.69 3.23
N LEU A 54 1.87 -3.63 3.69
CA LEU A 54 2.23 -2.25 3.42
C LEU A 54 3.04 -1.68 4.60
N TYR A 55 4.17 -1.06 4.28
CA TYR A 55 5.08 -0.42 5.23
C TYR A 55 5.34 1.03 4.87
N LYS A 56 5.72 1.84 5.87
CA LYS A 56 6.40 3.13 5.65
C LYS A 56 7.86 2.97 6.01
N LYS A 57 8.76 3.30 5.09
CA LYS A 57 10.21 3.34 5.30
C LYS A 57 10.51 4.25 6.50
N ASN A 58 11.46 3.85 7.34
CA ASN A 58 11.86 4.55 8.57
C ASN A 58 10.78 4.62 9.68
N ASN A 59 9.66 3.89 9.57
CA ASN A 59 8.72 3.73 10.68
C ASN A 59 9.03 2.41 11.40
N ASP A 60 9.75 2.50 12.52
CA ASP A 60 10.54 1.40 13.10
C ASP A 60 9.75 0.19 13.64
N SER A 61 8.42 0.10 13.59
CA SER A 61 7.76 -1.05 14.25
C SER A 61 6.36 -1.48 13.79
N LYS A 62 5.69 -0.83 12.85
CA LYS A 62 4.32 -1.22 12.49
C LYS A 62 4.03 -1.14 11.00
N PHE A 63 3.60 -2.27 10.45
CA PHE A 63 2.87 -2.36 9.19
C PHE A 63 1.73 -1.34 9.21
N LEU A 64 1.56 -0.60 8.11
CA LEU A 64 0.38 0.24 7.91
C LEU A 64 -0.84 -0.63 7.61
N VAL A 65 -0.65 -1.69 6.81
CA VAL A 65 -1.66 -2.68 6.47
C VAL A 65 -1.02 -4.06 6.44
N LYS A 66 -1.65 -5.04 7.07
CA LYS A 66 -1.21 -6.44 7.07
C LYS A 66 -2.02 -7.27 6.08
N GLU A 67 -1.34 -8.18 5.40
CA GLU A 67 -1.90 -9.14 4.45
C GLU A 67 -2.83 -8.45 3.45
N VAL A 68 -2.28 -7.50 2.70
CA VAL A 68 -2.99 -6.71 1.67
C VAL A 68 -3.71 -7.67 0.72
N THR A 69 -5.02 -7.48 0.58
CA THR A 69 -5.87 -8.23 -0.34
C THR A 69 -6.34 -7.39 -1.51
N GLU A 70 -6.43 -6.07 -1.33
CA GLU A 70 -6.97 -5.16 -2.33
C GLU A 70 -6.28 -3.78 -2.25
N ILE A 71 -6.07 -3.18 -3.42
CA ILE A 71 -5.70 -1.77 -3.57
C ILE A 71 -6.75 -1.17 -4.51
N SER A 72 -7.54 -0.25 -3.97
CA SER A 72 -8.66 0.40 -4.65
C SER A 72 -8.33 1.88 -4.91
N ILE A 73 -8.71 2.38 -6.08
CA ILE A 73 -8.43 3.76 -6.51
C ILE A 73 -9.73 4.55 -6.43
N ARG A 74 -9.67 5.75 -5.85
CA ARG A 74 -10.79 6.67 -5.70
C ARG A 74 -10.48 8.02 -6.35
N ASN A 75 -11.50 8.57 -7.00
CA ASN A 75 -11.51 9.88 -7.64
C ASN A 75 -12.54 10.78 -6.96
#